data_AF-A0A0B2A4H1-F1
#
_entry.id   AF-A0A0B2A4H1-F1
#
_cell.length_a   1.000
_cell.length_b   1.000
_cell.length_c   1.000
_cell.angle_alpha   90.00
_cell.angle_beta   90.00
_cell.angle_gamma   90.00
#
_symmetry.space_group_name_H-M   'P 1'
#
loop_
_entity.id
_entity.type
_entity.pdbx_description
1 polymer ?
#
loop_
_entity_poly.entity_id
_entity_poly.type
_entity_poly.pdbx_seq_one_letter_code
_entity_poly.pdbx_strand_id
1 'polypeptide(L)'
;MAYYGVGDGWCFSCGGFAGHVKLMFINGVTLDPVPPVTPTGMGKATRGVEIESLDALDERQVAEWMTQIASRPGVGGKKRS
;
A
#
# COMPACT_ATOMS: atom_id res chain seq x y z
N MET A 1 -5.02 -8.84 7.55
CA MET A 1 -5.09 -7.62 6.71
C MET A 1 -5.91 -7.92 5.48
N ALA A 2 -6.76 -6.99 5.07
CA ALA A 2 -7.50 -7.09 3.82
C ALA A 2 -6.60 -6.61 2.67
N TYR A 3 -6.67 -7.29 1.51
CA TYR A 3 -5.93 -6.94 0.30
C TYR A 3 -6.88 -6.34 -0.73
N TYR A 4 -6.40 -5.34 -1.47
CA TYR A 4 -7.16 -4.58 -2.46
C TYR A 4 -6.37 -4.49 -3.76
N GLY A 5 -7.07 -4.51 -4.87
CA GLY A 5 -6.50 -4.56 -6.21
C GLY A 5 -7.36 -3.82 -7.23
N VAL A 6 -6.73 -3.33 -8.29
CA VAL A 6 -7.39 -2.71 -9.44
C VAL A 6 -6.91 -3.43 -10.69
N GLY A 7 -7.82 -4.00 -11.46
CA GLY A 7 -7.47 -4.71 -12.70
C GLY A 7 -6.71 -6.01 -12.46
N ASP A 8 -5.39 -5.99 -12.67
CA ASP A 8 -4.53 -7.16 -12.87
C ASP A 8 -3.86 -7.71 -11.59
N GLY A 9 -4.46 -7.49 -10.42
CA GLY A 9 -4.08 -8.15 -9.18
C GLY A 9 -4.11 -7.22 -7.97
N TRP A 10 -3.48 -7.68 -6.89
CA TRP A 10 -3.39 -6.96 -5.63
C TRP A 10 -2.37 -5.83 -5.71
N CYS A 11 -2.74 -4.64 -5.22
CA CYS A 11 -1.91 -3.44 -5.23
C CYS A 11 -1.45 -3.08 -3.81
N PHE A 12 -2.38 -3.14 -2.84
CA PHE A 12 -2.12 -2.75 -1.45
C PHE A 12 -2.94 -3.58 -0.46
N SER A 13 -2.66 -3.40 0.83
CA SER A 13 -3.39 -4.02 1.94
C SER A 13 -3.59 -3.03 3.09
N CYS A 14 -4.66 -3.22 3.86
CA CYS A 14 -4.89 -2.47 5.09
C CYS A 14 -5.26 -3.38 6.26
N GLY A 15 -4.95 -2.94 7.48
CA GLY A 15 -5.39 -3.60 8.70
C GLY A 15 -5.33 -2.69 9.91
N GLY A 16 -6.36 -2.77 10.74
CA GLY A 16 -6.40 -2.10 12.04
C GLY A 16 -5.65 -2.90 13.11
N PHE A 17 -4.91 -2.18 13.93
CA PHE A 17 -4.23 -2.65 15.13
C PHE A 17 -4.74 -1.82 16.32
N ALA A 18 -4.38 -2.21 17.54
CA ALA A 18 -4.88 -1.58 18.76
C ALA A 18 -4.65 -0.05 18.84
N GLY A 19 -3.65 0.49 18.15
CA GLY A 19 -3.33 1.93 18.18
C GLY A 19 -3.02 2.57 16.83
N HIS A 20 -3.15 1.85 15.72
CA HIS A 20 -2.88 2.41 14.39
C HIS A 20 -3.51 1.56 13.30
N VAL A 21 -3.66 2.16 12.11
CA VAL A 21 -3.95 1.45 10.87
C VAL A 21 -2.68 1.34 10.06
N LYS A 22 -2.37 0.12 9.59
CA LYS A 22 -1.31 -0.07 8.61
C LYS A 22 -1.89 0.00 7.21
N LEU A 23 -1.30 0.82 6.36
CA LEU A 23 -1.55 0.86 4.92
C LEU A 23 -0.26 0.47 4.20
N MET A 24 -0.28 -0.67 3.51
CA MET A 24 0.92 -1.30 2.95
C MET A 24 0.77 -1.57 1.45
N PHE A 25 1.70 -1.04 0.65
CA PHE A 25 1.75 -1.18 -0.81
C PHE A 25 2.72 -2.28 -1.21
N ILE A 26 2.25 -3.30 -1.94
CA ILE A 26 3.01 -4.55 -2.20
C ILE A 26 4.34 -4.26 -2.91
N ASN A 27 4.32 -3.39 -3.93
CA ASN A 27 5.49 -2.91 -4.67
C ASN A 27 5.86 -1.46 -4.27
N GLY A 28 5.66 -1.09 -3.01
CA GLY A 28 5.78 0.28 -2.53
C GLY A 28 7.13 0.97 -2.74
N VAL A 29 8.24 0.23 -2.91
CA VAL A 29 9.55 0.79 -3.29
C VAL A 29 9.55 1.54 -4.62
N THR A 30 8.54 1.31 -5.46
CA THR A 30 8.43 1.97 -6.76
C THR A 30 7.73 3.33 -6.67
N LEU A 31 7.06 3.65 -5.56
CA LEU A 31 6.28 4.89 -5.38
C LEU A 31 7.20 6.10 -5.20
N ASP A 32 6.69 7.28 -5.56
CA ASP A 32 7.42 8.55 -5.44
C ASP A 32 6.55 9.62 -4.74
N PRO A 33 6.90 10.09 -3.53
CA PRO A 33 8.01 9.60 -2.72
C PRO A 33 7.79 8.15 -2.26
N VAL A 34 8.86 7.45 -1.89
CA VAL A 34 8.74 6.09 -1.33
C VAL A 34 8.14 6.18 0.09
N PRO A 35 7.07 5.45 0.42
CA PRO A 35 6.55 5.43 1.78
C PRO A 35 7.61 4.96 2.79
N PRO A 36 7.69 5.59 3.97
CA PRO A 36 8.86 5.46 4.85
C PRO A 36 8.92 4.12 5.59
N VAL A 37 7.79 3.45 5.81
CA VAL A 37 7.75 2.25 6.66
C VAL A 37 8.12 1.01 5.85
N THR A 38 9.10 0.25 6.34
CA THR A 38 9.36 -1.12 5.88
C THR A 38 8.70 -2.10 6.83
N PRO A 39 7.67 -2.85 6.40
CA PRO A 39 6.94 -3.77 7.26
C PRO A 39 7.74 -5.03 7.62
N THR A 40 7.65 -5.45 8.89
CA THR A 40 8.16 -6.75 9.36
C THR A 40 7.24 -7.89 8.90
N GLY A 41 7.81 -8.96 8.33
CA GLY A 41 7.05 -10.14 7.92
C GLY A 41 6.33 -10.01 6.57
N MET A 42 6.60 -8.95 5.81
CA MET A 42 6.12 -8.75 4.44
C MET A 42 7.28 -8.76 3.42
N GLY A 43 6.95 -8.71 2.12
CA GLY A 43 7.95 -8.73 1.05
C GLY A 43 8.91 -7.54 1.07
N LYS A 44 10.16 -7.74 0.64
CA LYS A 44 11.22 -6.72 0.65
C LYS A 44 10.87 -5.43 -0.11
N ALA A 45 10.03 -5.54 -1.13
CA ALA A 45 9.56 -4.43 -1.97
C ALA A 45 8.38 -3.66 -1.36
N THR A 46 7.77 -4.19 -0.29
CA THR A 46 6.60 -3.58 0.33
C THR A 46 7.01 -2.36 1.15
N ARG A 47 6.26 -1.27 0.99
CA ARG A 47 6.41 -0.04 1.77
C ARG A 47 5.04 0.45 2.18
N GLY A 48 4.96 1.24 3.24
CA GLY A 48 3.68 1.77 3.68
C GLY A 48 3.81 2.88 4.71
N VAL A 49 2.71 3.08 5.42
CA VAL A 49 2.57 3.99 6.55
C VAL A 49 1.77 3.34 7.67
N GLU A 50 2.03 3.79 8.89
CA GLU A 50 1.24 3.45 10.07
C GLU A 50 0.56 4.75 10.53
N ILE A 51 -0.77 4.76 10.51
CA ILE A 51 -1.60 5.94 10.75
C ILE A 51 -2.22 5.78 12.14
N GLU A 52 -1.77 6.58 13.10
CA GLU A 52 -2.21 6.51 14.50
C GLU A 52 -3.62 7.08 14.70
N SER A 53 -3.98 8.12 13.94
CA SER A 53 -5.27 8.80 14.00
C SER A 53 -5.59 9.51 12.68
N LEU A 54 -6.80 10.06 12.58
CA LEU A 54 -7.18 10.90 11.43
C LEU A 54 -6.35 12.18 11.33
N ASP A 55 -5.95 12.78 12.46
CA ASP A 55 -5.12 14.00 12.46
C ASP A 55 -3.69 13.73 11.96
N ALA A 56 -3.21 12.49 12.12
CA ALA A 56 -1.91 12.06 11.61
C ALA A 56 -1.95 11.61 10.13
N LEU A 57 -3.13 11.56 9.52
CA LEU A 57 -3.31 11.14 8.13
C LEU A 57 -2.97 12.30 7.18
N ASP A 58 -1.88 12.16 6.43
CA ASP A 58 -1.67 12.97 5.22
C ASP A 58 -2.51 12.41 4.06
N GLU A 59 -3.75 12.90 3.96
CA GLU A 59 -4.70 12.45 2.94
C GLU A 59 -4.19 12.66 1.51
N ARG A 60 -3.47 13.77 1.27
CA ARG A 60 -2.96 14.09 -0.06
C ARG A 60 -1.87 13.11 -0.46
N GLN A 61 -0.91 12.88 0.43
CA GLN A 61 0.18 11.95 0.17
C GLN A 61 -0.33 10.52 -0.01
N VAL A 62 -1.30 10.09 0.81
CA VAL A 62 -1.92 8.77 0.69
C VAL A 62 -2.68 8.63 -0.64
N ALA A 63 -3.44 9.64 -1.06
CA ALA A 63 -4.15 9.62 -2.32
C ALA A 63 -3.19 9.55 -3.53
N GLU A 64 -2.05 10.24 -3.47
CA GLU A 64 -1.01 10.15 -4.50
C GLU A 64 -0.43 8.74 -4.59
N TRP A 65 -0.08 8.11 -3.46
CA TRP A 65 0.40 6.72 -3.46
C TRP A 65 -0.65 5.73 -3.97
N MET A 66 -1.92 5.91 -3.58
CA MET A 66 -3.04 5.09 -4.07
C MET A 66 -3.19 5.22 -5.59
N THR A 67 -3.06 6.43 -6.12
CA THR A 67 -3.15 6.69 -7.57
C THR A 67 -1.99 6.00 -8.31
N GLN A 68 -0.76 6.17 -7.82
CA GLN A 68 0.43 5.57 -8.43
C GLN A 68 0.42 4.03 -8.37
N ILE A 69 0.00 3.44 -7.25
CA ILE A 69 0.01 1.98 -7.12
C ILE A 69 -1.09 1.32 -7.95
N ALA A 70 -2.24 1.99 -8.11
CA ALA A 70 -3.34 1.52 -8.94
C ALA A 70 -3.03 1.62 -10.44
N SER A 71 -2.12 2.51 -10.85
CA SER A 71 -1.66 2.60 -12.24
C SER A 71 -0.54 1.60 -12.58
N ARG A 72 -0.15 0.74 -11.65
CA ARG A 72 0.92 -0.25 -11.83
C ARG A 72 0.36 -1.68 -11.83
N PRO A 73 1.02 -2.63 -12.51
CA PRO A 73 0.60 -4.03 -12.47
C PRO A 73 0.53 -4.56 -11.04
N GLY A 74 -0.63 -5.13 -10.71
CA GLY A 74 -0.87 -5.82 -9.45
C GLY A 74 -0.16 -7.17 -9.36
N VAL A 75 -0.19 -7.77 -8.17
CA VAL A 75 0.37 -9.10 -7.92
C VAL A 75 -0.74 -10.15 -7.89
N GLY A 76 -0.49 -11.30 -8.50
CA GLY A 76 -1.37 -12.47 -8.41
C GLY A 76 -2.60 -12.42 -9.32
N GLY A 77 -2.80 -11.38 -10.13
CA GLY A 77 -3.80 -11.41 -11.19
C GLY A 77 -3.37 -12.27 -12.37
N LYS A 78 -4.35 -12.79 -13.12
CA LYS A 78 -4.07 -13.52 -14.36
C LYS A 78 -3.53 -12.52 -15.39
N LYS A 79 -2.34 -12.79 -15.92
CA LYS A 79 -1.85 -12.07 -17.11
C LYS A 79 -2.86 -12.29 -18.23
N ARG A 80 -3.36 -11.21 -18.82
CA ARG A 80 -4.14 -11.29 -20.06
C ARG A 80 -3.19 -11.78 -21.15
N SER A 81 -3.41 -13.01 -21.61
CA SER A 81 -2.76 -13.62 -22.78
C SER A 81 -3.14 -12.91 -24.06
#